data_AF-A0A2V5WMQ6-F1
#
_entry.id   AF-A0A2V5WMQ6-F1
#
_cell.length_a   1.000
_cell.length_b   1.000
_cell.length_c   1.000
_cell.angle_alpha   90.00
_cell.angle_beta   90.00
_cell.angle_gamma   90.00
#
_symmetry.space_group_name_H-M   'P 1'
#
loop_
_entity.id
_entity.type
_entity.pdbx_description
1 polymer ?
#
loop_
_entity_poly.entity_id
_entity_poly.type
_entity_poly.pdbx_seq_one_letter_code
_entity_poly.pdbx_strand_id
1 'polypeptide(L)'
;MRLPIIPYNPKLKERARELRKKMTLAETLLWKRLKGKQLCGYDFDRQRPIGRRIVDFYCKELKLAVDVDGSVHDFRRKEDEQRQRELETLGVTLLRFWNYEVKNNMASVTGRIEERIRCEEQRRGWPRREVEPTPDPSEGGERSSRDRATSERTRTSSPPGRGPGWVQHDAVKSNDPSSTPSEQTNAINCCDVLIIGGGPAGSAAATVLAGHGHKVLLLEREKFPRYHIGESLLPFTFQPLQRLGLIEKMRKSAFIKKYSVQFVSPSGKASQPFYFFTRYDRDTVAQTWQVLRSEFDVMLLDNAREKGASVKEETTVKELMKEGGRVVGVRAQDKGGKITEYRAPITLDCSGREAFSAVRHNWRVGDPELHKVAVWTYYKGAKRDEGIDAGTTTVAFVPEKGWFWYIPLHDDIVSVGVVAEGKYLTRDGVKEPEQIFKREIEQNLWIKEYVSCGTQFGPFYITGEFSFHSRYCGVEGLLLVGDAYCFLDPVFSSGVMLALKSGAMAGDAVHEALLARDFSPERFADYATKLREGIENMRKLVYAFYNPNFSFRELTDKHPDLAGDVTDCLSGDVNKDFSRLWTAIEEFADVPKPLPYGQPLANAKAQMQPAQVPLNR
;
A
#
# COMPACT_ATOMS: atom_id res chain seq x y z
N MET A 1 -21.71 -5.94 35.78
CA MET A 1 -20.67 -6.96 36.08
C MET A 1 -19.40 -6.27 36.55
N ARG A 2 -18.70 -6.78 37.59
CA ARG A 2 -17.33 -6.31 37.88
C ARG A 2 -16.40 -6.86 36.79
N LEU A 3 -15.59 -6.00 36.17
CA LEU A 3 -14.62 -6.42 35.16
C LEU A 3 -13.62 -7.42 35.78
N PRO A 4 -13.21 -8.49 35.07
CA PRO A 4 -12.17 -9.40 35.55
C PRO A 4 -10.90 -8.63 35.90
N ILE A 5 -10.37 -8.86 37.11
CA ILE A 5 -9.14 -8.20 37.57
C ILE A 5 -7.97 -8.76 36.77
N ILE A 6 -7.45 -7.98 35.84
CA ILE A 6 -6.28 -8.36 35.05
C ILE A 6 -5.05 -8.36 35.97
N PRO A 7 -4.27 -9.47 36.03
CA PRO A 7 -3.19 -9.61 36.98
C PRO A 7 -2.06 -8.62 36.71
N TYR A 8 -1.78 -7.78 37.70
CA TYR A 8 -0.65 -6.85 37.70
C TYR A 8 0.58 -7.54 38.31
N ASN A 9 1.68 -7.60 37.58
CA ASN A 9 2.92 -8.20 38.05
C ASN A 9 3.83 -7.13 38.71
N PRO A 10 4.01 -7.14 40.04
CA PRO A 10 4.81 -6.14 40.74
C PRO A 10 6.29 -6.19 40.36
N LYS A 11 6.82 -7.34 39.91
CA LYS A 11 8.24 -7.47 39.49
C LYS A 11 8.57 -6.62 38.25
N LEU A 12 7.58 -6.23 37.46
CA LEU A 12 7.74 -5.38 36.26
C LEU A 12 7.59 -3.87 36.56
N LYS A 13 7.30 -3.49 37.81
CA LYS A 13 6.99 -2.11 38.21
C LYS A 13 8.15 -1.14 37.97
N GLU A 14 9.39 -1.57 38.23
CA GLU A 14 10.59 -0.74 38.10
C GLU A 14 10.96 -0.55 36.63
N ARG A 15 11.05 -1.64 35.86
CA ARG A 15 11.24 -1.59 34.40
C ARG A 15 10.17 -0.73 33.70
N ALA A 16 8.91 -0.79 34.13
CA ALA A 16 7.87 0.09 33.62
C ALA A 16 8.09 1.58 33.96
N ARG A 17 8.64 1.90 35.14
CA ARG A 17 9.03 3.28 35.49
C ARG A 17 10.20 3.77 34.64
N GLU A 18 11.15 2.92 34.29
CA GLU A 18 12.26 3.26 33.40
C GLU A 18 11.79 3.51 31.97
N LEU A 19 10.95 2.63 31.42
CA LEU A 19 10.39 2.78 30.07
C LEU A 19 9.59 4.10 29.94
N ARG A 20 8.84 4.53 30.96
CA ARG A 20 8.16 5.84 30.96
C ARG A 20 9.10 7.05 30.88
N LYS A 21 10.38 6.89 31.26
CA LYS A 21 11.42 7.92 31.12
C LYS A 21 12.17 7.82 29.78
N LYS A 22 12.19 6.63 29.16
CA LYS A 22 12.95 6.30 27.95
C LYS A 22 12.04 5.94 26.75
N MET A 23 10.86 6.54 26.67
CA MET A 23 9.93 6.32 25.55
C MET A 23 10.57 6.77 24.23
N THR A 24 10.37 6.01 23.16
CA THR A 24 10.81 6.42 21.82
C THR A 24 10.07 7.68 21.34
N LEU A 25 10.58 8.31 20.28
CA LEU A 25 9.89 9.44 19.63
C LEU A 25 8.48 9.04 19.16
N ALA A 26 8.31 7.84 18.61
CA ALA A 26 7.02 7.34 18.14
C ALA A 26 6.03 7.17 19.30
N GLU A 27 6.40 6.43 20.35
CA GLU A 27 5.60 6.34 21.58
C GLU A 27 5.27 7.73 22.15
N THR A 28 6.23 8.65 22.18
CA THR A 28 6.02 10.01 22.69
C THR A 28 5.00 10.79 21.86
N LEU A 29 5.03 10.65 20.54
CA LEU A 29 4.06 11.26 19.62
C LEU A 29 2.67 10.65 19.80
N LEU A 30 2.55 9.33 19.89
CA LEU A 30 1.25 8.67 20.11
C LEU A 30 0.69 8.97 21.50
N TRP A 31 1.54 9.02 22.53
CA TRP A 31 1.15 9.38 23.89
C TRP A 31 0.53 10.77 23.98
N LYS A 32 1.02 11.74 23.18
CA LYS A 32 0.40 13.07 23.10
C LYS A 32 -1.07 13.01 22.65
N ARG A 33 -1.45 12.04 21.81
CA ARG A 33 -2.82 11.80 21.32
C ARG A 33 -3.68 10.95 22.25
N LEU A 34 -3.09 10.01 23.00
CA LEU A 34 -3.82 9.09 23.89
C LEU A 34 -4.04 9.63 25.31
N LYS A 35 -3.14 10.49 25.82
CA LYS A 35 -3.20 10.96 27.21
C LYS A 35 -4.46 11.78 27.49
N GLY A 36 -5.01 11.67 28.70
CA GLY A 36 -6.03 12.61 29.19
C GLY A 36 -7.35 12.54 28.42
N LYS A 37 -7.77 11.34 28.02
CA LYS A 37 -9.06 11.06 27.36
C LYS A 37 -9.28 11.72 25.98
N GLN A 38 -8.23 12.27 25.37
CA GLN A 38 -8.30 12.92 24.05
C GLN A 38 -8.82 12.01 22.92
N LEU A 39 -8.67 10.68 23.03
CA LEU A 39 -9.16 9.73 22.03
C LEU A 39 -10.47 9.07 22.50
N CYS A 40 -11.59 9.50 21.90
CA CYS A 40 -12.95 9.00 22.19
C CYS A 40 -13.33 8.98 23.69
N GLY A 41 -12.79 9.87 24.53
CA GLY A 41 -13.13 9.93 25.95
C GLY A 41 -12.57 8.78 26.81
N TYR A 42 -11.64 7.98 26.30
CA TYR A 42 -11.01 6.87 27.02
C TYR A 42 -9.60 7.20 27.49
N ASP A 43 -9.31 6.87 28.75
CA ASP A 43 -7.97 7.07 29.31
C ASP A 43 -7.06 5.85 29.07
N PHE A 44 -5.77 6.11 28.85
CA PHE A 44 -4.76 5.11 28.55
C PHE A 44 -3.60 5.22 29.55
N ASP A 45 -3.22 4.10 30.17
CA ASP A 45 -1.98 3.98 30.93
C ASP A 45 -0.80 3.75 29.98
N ARG A 46 0.23 4.61 30.01
CA ARG A 46 1.49 4.34 29.30
C ARG A 46 2.41 3.37 30.05
N GLN A 47 3.06 2.48 29.31
CA GLN A 47 4.03 1.48 29.78
C GLN A 47 3.44 0.67 30.94
N ARG A 48 2.39 -0.13 30.66
CA ARG A 48 1.56 -0.82 31.65
C ARG A 48 1.97 -2.29 31.78
N PRO A 49 2.39 -2.75 32.98
CA PRO A 49 2.52 -4.19 33.26
C PRO A 49 1.16 -4.91 33.20
N ILE A 50 1.10 -5.96 32.38
CA ILE A 50 -0.04 -6.86 32.18
C ILE A 50 0.52 -8.30 32.11
N GLY A 51 0.13 -9.16 33.06
CA GLY A 51 0.65 -10.53 33.11
C GLY A 51 2.18 -10.56 33.19
N ARG A 52 2.83 -11.16 32.19
CA ARG A 52 4.30 -11.28 32.11
C ARG A 52 4.98 -10.18 31.28
N ARG A 53 4.22 -9.23 30.72
CA ARG A 53 4.71 -8.20 29.78
C ARG A 53 4.43 -6.78 30.26
N ILE A 54 5.11 -5.80 29.67
CA ILE A 54 4.77 -4.37 29.71
C ILE A 54 4.32 -4.00 28.28
N VAL A 55 3.13 -3.41 28.14
CA VAL A 55 2.61 -2.87 26.86
C VAL A 55 2.74 -1.35 26.84
N ASP A 56 2.94 -0.76 25.66
CA ASP A 56 3.28 0.66 25.56
C ASP A 56 2.12 1.58 25.97
N PHE A 57 0.88 1.21 25.64
CA PHE A 57 -0.34 1.88 26.11
C PHE A 57 -1.45 0.88 26.44
N TYR A 58 -2.28 1.19 27.42
CA TYR A 58 -3.39 0.32 27.82
C TYR A 58 -4.63 1.08 28.31
N CYS A 59 -5.77 0.88 27.66
CA CYS A 59 -7.07 1.31 28.17
C CYS A 59 -7.75 0.20 28.99
N LYS A 60 -7.91 0.46 30.30
CA LYS A 60 -8.50 -0.49 31.25
C LYS A 60 -9.98 -0.79 30.99
N GLU A 61 -10.74 0.22 30.58
CA GLU A 61 -12.19 0.09 30.36
C GLU A 61 -12.48 -0.84 29.17
N LEU A 62 -11.80 -0.57 28.05
CA LEU A 62 -11.93 -1.34 26.82
C LEU A 62 -11.17 -2.67 26.84
N LYS A 63 -10.24 -2.88 27.78
CA LYS A 63 -9.23 -3.95 27.72
C LYS A 63 -8.43 -3.92 26.41
N LEU A 64 -8.04 -2.72 25.98
CA LEU A 64 -7.31 -2.49 24.74
C LEU A 64 -5.85 -2.11 25.06
N ALA A 65 -4.91 -2.96 24.65
CA ALA A 65 -3.49 -2.65 24.62
C ALA A 65 -3.09 -2.11 23.23
N VAL A 66 -2.10 -1.22 23.21
CA VAL A 66 -1.46 -0.72 21.99
C VAL A 66 0.05 -0.75 22.20
N ASP A 67 0.77 -1.41 21.30
CA ASP A 67 2.24 -1.38 21.24
C ASP A 67 2.72 -0.58 20.01
N VAL A 68 3.87 0.06 20.17
CA VAL A 68 4.57 0.84 19.14
C VAL A 68 5.94 0.21 18.93
N ASP A 69 6.00 -0.76 18.01
CA ASP A 69 7.17 -1.60 17.82
C ASP A 69 8.30 -0.84 17.11
N GLY A 70 9.43 -0.72 17.81
CA GLY A 70 10.62 -0.01 17.36
C GLY A 70 11.60 -0.88 16.60
N SER A 71 11.35 -1.06 15.29
CA SER A 71 12.24 -1.72 14.32
C SER A 71 12.87 -3.01 14.87
N VAL A 72 12.05 -4.04 15.07
CA VAL A 72 12.48 -5.36 15.54
C VAL A 72 12.22 -6.39 14.44
N HIS A 73 13.24 -7.20 14.14
CA HIS A 73 13.21 -8.21 13.09
C HIS A 73 12.30 -9.39 13.44
N ASP A 74 11.69 -9.97 12.41
CA ASP A 74 10.79 -11.13 12.45
C ASP A 74 11.46 -12.47 12.83
N PHE A 75 12.53 -12.42 13.62
CA PHE A 75 13.12 -13.59 14.27
C PHE A 75 12.22 -14.20 15.35
N ARG A 76 11.10 -13.57 15.73
CA ARG A 76 10.34 -13.92 16.93
C ARG A 76 8.85 -14.21 16.72
N ARG A 77 8.40 -14.50 15.51
CA ARG A 77 7.00 -14.88 15.17
C ARG A 77 6.37 -15.86 16.18
N LYS A 78 7.07 -16.94 16.59
CA LYS A 78 6.60 -17.89 17.63
C LYS A 78 6.47 -17.27 19.04
N GLU A 79 7.38 -16.39 19.46
CA GLU A 79 7.26 -15.66 20.73
C GLU A 79 6.17 -14.58 20.64
N ASP A 80 6.00 -13.93 19.50
CA ASP A 80 5.06 -12.83 19.31
C ASP A 80 3.60 -13.30 19.22
N GLU A 81 3.35 -14.43 18.57
CA GLU A 81 2.07 -15.16 18.71
C GLU A 81 1.82 -15.61 20.16
N GLN A 82 2.86 -16.08 20.87
CA GLN A 82 2.71 -16.49 22.26
C GLN A 82 2.37 -15.30 23.17
N ARG A 83 3.00 -14.14 22.97
CA ARG A 83 2.67 -12.87 23.65
C ARG A 83 1.26 -12.39 23.34
N GLN A 84 0.80 -12.58 22.09
CA GLN A 84 -0.57 -12.28 21.68
C GLN A 84 -1.56 -13.18 22.43
N ARG A 85 -1.37 -14.50 22.36
CA ARG A 85 -2.20 -15.52 23.05
C ARG A 85 -2.25 -15.26 24.56
N GLU A 86 -1.14 -14.90 25.20
CA GLU A 86 -1.08 -14.57 26.63
C GLU A 86 -1.94 -13.35 27.00
N LEU A 87 -1.99 -12.30 26.16
CA LEU A 87 -2.87 -11.15 26.39
C LEU A 87 -4.35 -11.49 26.11
N GLU A 88 -4.62 -12.26 25.05
CA GLU A 88 -5.96 -12.69 24.67
C GLU A 88 -6.62 -13.59 25.73
N THR A 89 -5.86 -14.48 26.38
CA THR A 89 -6.37 -15.27 27.53
C THR A 89 -6.78 -14.42 28.74
N LEU A 90 -6.24 -13.20 28.88
CA LEU A 90 -6.69 -12.21 29.88
C LEU A 90 -7.89 -11.37 29.40
N GLY A 91 -8.36 -11.63 28.17
CA GLY A 91 -9.38 -10.88 27.47
C GLY A 91 -8.91 -9.49 27.04
N VAL A 92 -7.61 -9.29 26.82
CA VAL A 92 -7.02 -8.04 26.32
C VAL A 92 -6.83 -8.13 24.81
N THR A 93 -7.42 -7.21 24.07
CA THR A 93 -7.13 -7.02 22.64
C THR A 93 -5.86 -6.21 22.48
N LEU A 94 -4.92 -6.65 21.63
CA LEU A 94 -3.72 -5.89 21.29
C LEU A 94 -3.82 -5.32 19.88
N LEU A 95 -3.48 -4.03 19.72
CA LEU A 95 -3.11 -3.43 18.44
C LEU A 95 -1.59 -3.19 18.43
N ARG A 96 -0.96 -3.35 17.26
CA ARG A 96 0.44 -3.01 17.04
C ARG A 96 0.58 -2.02 15.89
N PHE A 97 1.52 -1.10 16.04
CA PHE A 97 1.90 -0.12 15.03
C PHE A 97 3.41 -0.04 14.90
N TRP A 98 3.92 0.12 13.68
CA TRP A 98 5.33 0.35 13.47
C TRP A 98 5.73 1.78 13.84
N ASN A 99 6.95 1.97 14.33
CA ASN A 99 7.55 3.30 14.50
C ASN A 99 7.39 4.22 13.28
N TYR A 100 7.45 3.66 12.07
CA TYR A 100 7.25 4.40 10.82
C TYR A 100 5.80 4.88 10.63
N GLU A 101 4.81 4.03 10.91
CA GLU A 101 3.38 4.40 10.83
C GLU A 101 3.07 5.55 11.79
N VAL A 102 3.56 5.46 13.03
CA VAL A 102 3.31 6.48 14.06
C VAL A 102 3.98 7.81 13.72
N LYS A 103 5.19 7.78 13.15
CA LYS A 103 5.92 9.01 12.74
C LYS A 103 5.31 9.67 11.50
N ASN A 104 4.94 8.90 10.48
CA ASN A 104 4.62 9.42 9.15
C ASN A 104 3.12 9.38 8.80
N ASN A 105 2.31 8.60 9.52
CA ASN A 105 0.87 8.46 9.28
C ASN A 105 0.08 8.35 10.60
N MET A 106 0.33 9.29 11.52
CA MET A 106 -0.35 9.37 12.83
C MET A 106 -1.89 9.33 12.71
N ALA A 107 -2.46 9.91 11.65
CA ALA A 107 -3.91 9.92 11.43
C ALA A 107 -4.49 8.51 11.15
N SER A 108 -3.75 7.66 10.42
CA SER A 108 -4.13 6.24 10.25
C SER A 108 -4.00 5.46 11.57
N VAL A 109 -2.95 5.74 12.34
CA VAL A 109 -2.74 5.12 13.67
C VAL A 109 -3.88 5.47 14.62
N THR A 110 -4.22 6.76 14.79
CA THR A 110 -5.34 7.16 15.64
C THR A 110 -6.66 6.61 15.10
N GLY A 111 -6.90 6.68 13.79
CA GLY A 111 -8.10 6.13 13.15
C GLY A 111 -8.30 4.63 13.39
N ARG A 112 -7.24 3.82 13.33
CA ARG A 112 -7.28 2.38 13.65
C ARG A 112 -7.57 2.11 15.13
N ILE A 113 -7.10 2.97 16.03
CA ILE A 113 -7.43 2.88 17.47
C ILE A 113 -8.90 3.28 17.68
N GLU A 114 -9.36 4.39 17.10
CA GLU A 114 -10.77 4.82 17.17
C GLU A 114 -11.74 3.77 16.62
N GLU A 115 -11.43 3.17 15.48
CA GLU A 115 -12.24 2.10 14.88
C GLU A 115 -12.36 0.91 15.85
N ARG A 116 -11.26 0.50 16.48
CA ARG A 116 -11.26 -0.53 17.52
C ARG A 116 -12.06 -0.13 18.76
N ILE A 117 -11.98 1.14 19.19
CA ILE A 117 -12.81 1.68 20.29
C ILE A 117 -14.29 1.52 19.93
N ARG A 118 -14.70 2.01 18.76
CA ARG A 118 -16.10 1.95 18.28
C ARG A 118 -16.61 0.51 18.18
N CYS A 119 -15.78 -0.44 17.73
CA CYS A 119 -16.13 -1.87 17.74
C CYS A 119 -16.37 -2.41 19.16
N GLU A 120 -15.54 -2.05 20.14
CA GLU A 120 -15.74 -2.48 21.53
C GLU A 120 -16.94 -1.80 22.20
N GLU A 121 -17.23 -0.53 21.88
CA GLU A 121 -18.45 0.15 22.32
C GLU A 121 -19.70 -0.57 21.80
N GLN A 122 -19.76 -0.84 20.49
CA GLN A 122 -20.87 -1.56 19.87
C GLN A 122 -21.02 -2.98 20.45
N ARG A 123 -19.91 -3.72 20.62
CA ARG A 123 -19.93 -5.09 21.18
C ARG A 123 -20.41 -5.13 22.64
N ARG A 124 -20.29 -4.02 23.38
CA ARG A 124 -20.69 -3.91 24.79
C ARG A 124 -21.99 -3.13 25.02
N GLY A 125 -22.61 -2.61 23.95
CA GLY A 125 -23.78 -1.74 24.05
C GLY A 125 -23.51 -0.42 24.79
N TRP A 126 -22.28 0.11 24.70
CA TRP A 126 -21.92 1.35 25.37
C TRP A 126 -22.28 2.57 24.50
N PRO A 127 -22.84 3.65 25.08
CA PRO A 127 -23.07 4.89 24.35
C PRO A 127 -21.73 5.54 23.99
N ARG A 128 -21.68 6.21 22.84
CA ARG A 128 -20.48 6.95 22.42
C ARG A 128 -20.16 8.06 23.41
N ARG A 129 -18.87 8.25 23.67
CA ARG A 129 -18.38 9.42 24.42
C ARG A 129 -17.99 10.52 23.44
N GLU A 130 -18.58 11.68 23.60
CA GLU A 130 -18.10 12.90 22.95
C GLU A 130 -16.81 13.37 23.62
N VAL A 131 -15.90 13.92 22.82
CA VAL A 131 -14.70 14.61 23.31
C VAL A 131 -15.00 16.09 23.22
N GLU A 132 -15.12 16.77 24.36
CA GLU A 132 -15.23 18.22 24.37
C GLU A 132 -14.01 18.83 23.66
N PRO A 133 -14.20 19.80 22.74
CA PRO A 133 -13.09 20.42 22.04
C PRO A 133 -12.18 21.13 23.04
N THR A 134 -10.89 20.81 23.02
CA THR A 134 -9.90 21.56 23.81
C THR A 134 -9.81 23.01 23.31
N PRO A 135 -9.81 24.01 24.21
CA PRO A 135 -9.65 25.41 23.81
C PRO A 135 -8.36 25.64 23.03
N ASP A 136 -8.44 26.51 22.04
CA ASP A 136 -7.31 26.90 21.20
C ASP A 136 -6.23 27.62 22.04
N PRO A 137 -4.93 27.28 21.94
CA PRO A 137 -3.87 27.95 22.69
C PRO A 137 -3.59 29.41 22.28
N SER A 138 -4.34 29.99 21.35
CA SER A 138 -4.07 31.31 20.75
C SER A 138 -4.71 32.52 21.45
N GLU A 139 -5.55 32.35 22.48
CA GLU A 139 -5.99 33.46 23.33
C GLU A 139 -5.04 33.68 24.53
N GLY A 140 -4.09 34.59 24.34
CA GLY A 140 -3.15 35.03 25.38
C GLY A 140 -3.82 35.86 26.47
N GLY A 141 -4.45 35.21 27.45
CA GLY A 141 -4.96 35.86 28.65
C GLY A 141 -3.85 36.45 29.52
N GLU A 142 -3.92 37.75 29.79
CA GLU A 142 -2.96 38.47 30.62
C GLU A 142 -2.87 37.91 32.05
N ARG A 143 -1.64 37.85 32.59
CA ARG A 143 -1.42 37.49 33.99
C ARG A 143 -1.76 38.65 34.91
N SER A 144 -2.98 38.67 35.44
CA SER A 144 -3.27 39.44 36.64
C SER A 144 -2.70 38.73 37.88
N SER A 145 -1.84 39.42 38.62
CA SER A 145 -1.33 38.99 39.91
C SER A 145 -2.41 39.07 41.00
N ARG A 146 -2.26 38.23 42.02
CA ARG A 146 -3.07 38.25 43.24
C ARG A 146 -3.17 39.66 43.81
N ASP A 147 -4.35 40.06 44.26
CA ASP A 147 -4.45 40.63 45.61
C ASP A 147 -5.82 40.41 46.28
N ARG A 148 -5.84 40.62 47.59
CA ARG A 148 -6.95 40.27 48.50
C ARG A 148 -7.90 41.45 48.77
N ALA A 149 -9.13 41.05 49.11
CA ALA A 149 -10.01 41.63 50.13
C ALA A 149 -11.07 42.69 49.76
N THR A 150 -12.21 42.53 50.45
CA THR A 150 -13.14 43.54 50.99
C THR A 150 -13.98 44.41 50.05
N SER A 151 -15.25 43.98 49.96
CA SER A 151 -16.47 44.73 50.35
C SER A 151 -16.85 46.08 49.71
N GLU A 152 -18.15 46.10 49.39
CA GLU A 152 -19.10 47.23 49.46
C GLU A 152 -19.40 48.13 48.25
N ARG A 153 -20.71 48.39 48.19
CA ARG A 153 -21.49 49.15 47.20
C ARG A 153 -21.03 50.60 47.05
N THR A 154 -21.15 51.16 45.85
CA THR A 154 -22.09 52.29 45.62
C THR A 154 -22.41 52.51 44.12
N ARG A 155 -23.38 53.39 43.85
CA ARG A 155 -24.00 53.69 42.53
C ARG A 155 -23.49 55.02 41.94
N THR A 156 -23.96 55.34 40.72
CA THR A 156 -24.02 56.68 40.07
C THR A 156 -22.67 57.26 39.61
N SER A 157 -22.54 58.07 38.54
CA SER A 157 -23.45 58.45 37.43
C SER A 157 -22.63 59.11 36.29
N SER A 158 -23.16 59.12 35.06
CA SER A 158 -22.64 59.78 33.84
C SER A 158 -22.67 61.33 33.90
N PRO A 159 -22.40 62.10 32.80
CA PRO A 159 -21.33 62.15 31.77
C PRO A 159 -20.76 63.62 31.74
N PRO A 160 -20.54 64.40 30.64
CA PRO A 160 -20.25 64.16 29.20
C PRO A 160 -19.10 65.04 28.58
N GLY A 161 -18.79 64.90 27.27
CA GLY A 161 -18.23 66.03 26.49
C GLY A 161 -17.50 65.77 25.15
N ARG A 162 -18.20 65.98 24.01
CA ARG A 162 -17.79 66.59 22.69
C ARG A 162 -16.28 66.56 22.31
N GLY A 163 -15.80 66.07 21.15
CA GLY A 163 -16.19 66.29 19.73
C GLY A 163 -15.15 67.21 19.01
N PRO A 164 -15.17 67.50 17.68
CA PRO A 164 -15.86 66.89 16.53
C PRO A 164 -15.02 66.78 15.20
N GLY A 165 -15.66 66.34 14.09
CA GLY A 165 -15.25 66.57 12.67
C GLY A 165 -14.51 65.39 11.99
N TRP A 166 -14.81 64.94 10.76
CA TRP A 166 -15.68 65.40 9.64
C TRP A 166 -16.32 64.14 8.97
N VAL A 167 -17.57 64.04 8.48
CA VAL A 167 -18.33 64.83 7.47
C VAL A 167 -17.69 64.67 6.06
N GLN A 168 -18.29 64.22 4.95
CA GLN A 168 -19.65 63.82 4.45
C GLN A 168 -19.44 62.97 3.14
N HIS A 169 -20.38 62.36 2.40
CA HIS A 169 -21.85 62.16 2.44
C HIS A 169 -22.25 60.90 1.59
N ASP A 170 -23.18 60.08 2.10
CA ASP A 170 -24.37 59.45 1.47
C ASP A 170 -24.50 59.05 -0.02
N ALA A 171 -25.04 57.84 -0.23
CA ALA A 171 -26.35 57.64 -0.88
C ALA A 171 -27.02 56.33 -0.36
N VAL A 172 -28.32 56.35 -0.09
CA VAL A 172 -29.05 55.27 0.64
C VAL A 172 -30.39 54.93 -0.03
N LYS A 173 -30.81 53.65 0.10
CA LYS A 173 -32.19 53.05 0.15
C LYS A 173 -32.33 51.91 -0.87
N SER A 174 -32.82 50.71 -0.52
CA SER A 174 -34.06 50.41 0.25
C SER A 174 -34.09 49.00 0.88
N ASN A 175 -34.89 48.81 1.94
CA ASN A 175 -35.36 47.49 2.43
C ASN A 175 -36.33 46.85 1.39
N ASP A 176 -36.79 45.59 1.41
CA ASP A 176 -36.99 44.52 2.43
C ASP A 176 -37.25 43.18 1.66
N PRO A 177 -37.81 42.08 2.21
CA PRO A 177 -37.44 41.23 3.35
C PRO A 177 -36.98 39.80 2.91
N SER A 178 -36.59 38.98 3.89
CA SER A 178 -36.62 37.50 3.88
C SER A 178 -36.02 36.74 2.67
N SER A 179 -34.80 36.23 2.82
CA SER A 179 -34.34 35.02 2.14
C SER A 179 -34.04 33.92 3.16
N THR A 180 -34.78 32.82 3.08
CA THR A 180 -34.38 31.55 3.71
C THR A 180 -33.00 31.13 3.20
N PRO A 181 -32.16 30.45 4.00
CA PRO A 181 -30.97 29.81 3.48
C PRO A 181 -31.42 28.79 2.42
N SER A 182 -31.05 29.02 1.17
CA SER A 182 -31.31 28.06 0.11
C SER A 182 -30.59 26.76 0.46
N GLU A 183 -31.33 25.65 0.49
CA GLU A 183 -30.72 24.33 0.56
C GLU A 183 -29.75 24.21 -0.61
N GLN A 184 -28.45 24.15 -0.31
CA GLN A 184 -27.45 23.69 -1.26
C GLN A 184 -27.75 22.22 -1.51
N THR A 185 -28.56 21.97 -2.55
CA THR A 185 -28.80 20.63 -3.07
C THR A 185 -27.46 20.00 -3.37
N ASN A 186 -27.11 18.96 -2.59
CA ASN A 186 -25.89 18.19 -2.78
C ASN A 186 -25.91 17.59 -4.19
N ALA A 187 -25.24 18.24 -5.13
CA ALA A 187 -25.03 17.72 -6.47
C ALA A 187 -24.26 16.40 -6.34
N ILE A 188 -24.99 15.28 -6.46
CA ILE A 188 -24.42 13.96 -6.25
C ILE A 188 -23.39 13.73 -7.36
N ASN A 189 -22.12 13.60 -6.98
CA ASN A 189 -21.04 13.33 -7.92
C ASN A 189 -21.11 11.86 -8.37
N CYS A 190 -22.05 11.59 -9.28
CA CYS A 190 -22.28 10.28 -9.89
C CYS A 190 -21.33 10.04 -11.06
N CYS A 191 -20.80 8.82 -11.13
CA CYS A 191 -20.02 8.30 -12.25
C CYS A 191 -20.39 6.83 -12.48
N ASP A 192 -20.06 6.30 -13.66
CA ASP A 192 -20.33 4.89 -13.99
C ASP A 192 -19.30 3.98 -13.30
N VAL A 193 -18.06 4.47 -13.15
CA VAL A 193 -16.98 3.76 -12.45
C VAL A 193 -16.13 4.72 -11.64
N LEU A 194 -15.84 4.35 -10.40
CA LEU A 194 -14.87 5.04 -9.55
C LEU A 194 -13.58 4.23 -9.40
N ILE A 195 -12.41 4.87 -9.51
CA ILE A 195 -11.09 4.24 -9.39
C ILE A 195 -10.30 4.90 -8.26
N ILE A 196 -9.75 4.09 -7.37
CA ILE A 196 -8.89 4.52 -6.25
C ILE A 196 -7.42 4.30 -6.64
N GLY A 197 -6.66 5.37 -6.88
CA GLY A 197 -5.23 5.34 -7.24
C GLY A 197 -4.97 5.47 -8.75
N GLY A 198 -3.98 6.31 -9.10
CA GLY A 198 -3.56 6.65 -10.46
C GLY A 198 -2.26 5.97 -10.93
N GLY A 199 -1.78 4.97 -10.18
CA GLY A 199 -0.68 4.12 -10.62
C GLY A 199 -1.05 3.23 -11.82
N PRO A 200 -0.14 2.35 -12.29
CA PRO A 200 -0.31 1.63 -13.55
C PRO A 200 -1.60 0.84 -13.71
N ALA A 201 -2.09 0.18 -12.64
CA ALA A 201 -3.35 -0.54 -12.65
C ALA A 201 -4.57 0.38 -12.84
N GLY A 202 -4.63 1.48 -12.09
CA GLY A 202 -5.75 2.42 -12.13
C GLY A 202 -5.82 3.18 -13.46
N SER A 203 -4.67 3.66 -13.94
CA SER A 203 -4.59 4.36 -15.23
C SER A 203 -4.85 3.43 -16.42
N ALA A 204 -4.47 2.15 -16.35
CA ALA A 204 -4.82 1.16 -17.37
C ALA A 204 -6.34 0.86 -17.38
N ALA A 205 -6.95 0.61 -16.22
CA ALA A 205 -8.40 0.39 -16.12
C ALA A 205 -9.20 1.62 -16.59
N ALA A 206 -8.77 2.82 -16.20
CA ALA A 206 -9.37 4.08 -16.61
C ALA A 206 -9.31 4.30 -18.13
N THR A 207 -8.16 4.04 -18.74
CA THR A 207 -7.97 4.13 -20.20
C THR A 207 -8.92 3.21 -20.95
N VAL A 208 -9.06 1.95 -20.51
CA VAL A 208 -9.95 0.98 -21.17
C VAL A 208 -11.41 1.38 -21.01
N LEU A 209 -11.86 1.69 -19.79
CA LEU A 209 -13.25 2.03 -19.51
C LEU A 209 -13.70 3.34 -20.17
N ALA A 210 -12.88 4.38 -20.12
CA ALA A 210 -13.17 5.64 -20.79
C ALA A 210 -13.10 5.49 -22.33
N GLY A 211 -12.19 4.66 -22.84
CA GLY A 211 -12.15 4.27 -24.26
C GLY A 211 -13.40 3.53 -24.75
N HIS A 212 -14.16 2.90 -23.85
CA HIS A 212 -15.48 2.33 -24.10
C HIS A 212 -16.64 3.33 -23.88
N GLY A 213 -16.35 4.59 -23.57
CA GLY A 213 -17.34 5.67 -23.41
C GLY A 213 -17.96 5.79 -22.01
N HIS A 214 -17.50 5.04 -21.02
CA HIS A 214 -18.01 5.11 -19.65
C HIS A 214 -17.51 6.35 -18.89
N LYS A 215 -18.35 6.92 -18.01
CA LYS A 215 -17.96 8.04 -17.15
C LYS A 215 -17.09 7.54 -16.00
N VAL A 216 -15.78 7.56 -16.20
CA VAL A 216 -14.79 7.16 -15.20
C VAL A 216 -14.34 8.36 -14.36
N LEU A 217 -14.36 8.21 -13.03
CA LEU A 217 -13.71 9.11 -12.09
C LEU A 217 -12.55 8.38 -11.38
N LEU A 218 -11.32 8.85 -11.58
CA LEU A 218 -10.14 8.38 -10.88
C LEU A 218 -9.72 9.38 -9.81
N LEU A 219 -9.49 8.89 -8.58
CA LEU A 219 -9.03 9.66 -7.44
C LEU A 219 -7.61 9.21 -7.06
N GLU A 220 -6.63 10.08 -7.24
CA GLU A 220 -5.22 9.88 -6.88
C GLU A 220 -4.88 10.79 -5.68
N ARG A 221 -4.19 10.24 -4.67
CA ARG A 221 -3.93 10.90 -3.39
C ARG A 221 -2.74 11.88 -3.48
N GLU A 222 -1.81 11.62 -4.39
CA GLU A 222 -0.59 12.40 -4.59
C GLU A 222 -0.74 13.38 -5.78
N LYS A 223 0.24 14.26 -5.97
CA LYS A 223 0.40 15.07 -7.18
C LYS A 223 1.46 14.43 -8.07
N PHE A 224 1.17 14.29 -9.35
CA PHE A 224 2.11 13.77 -10.35
C PHE A 224 2.89 14.92 -11.01
N PRO A 225 4.15 14.70 -11.44
CA PRO A 225 4.94 13.48 -11.27
C PRO A 225 5.30 13.19 -9.81
N ARG A 226 5.24 11.92 -9.40
CA ARG A 226 5.62 11.46 -8.05
C ARG A 226 6.66 10.35 -8.09
N TYR A 227 7.46 10.25 -7.05
CA TYR A 227 8.39 9.15 -6.88
C TYR A 227 7.68 7.79 -6.71
N HIS A 228 8.21 6.72 -7.29
CA HIS A 228 7.80 5.34 -7.03
C HIS A 228 8.91 4.36 -7.49
N ILE A 229 9.03 3.19 -6.84
CA ILE A 229 9.99 2.14 -7.23
C ILE A 229 9.35 1.07 -8.15
N GLY A 230 10.17 0.30 -8.86
CA GLY A 230 9.73 -0.76 -9.78
C GLY A 230 9.79 -0.27 -11.22
N GLU A 231 11.00 -0.23 -11.75
CA GLU A 231 11.37 0.52 -12.96
C GLU A 231 11.71 -0.38 -14.15
N SER A 232 12.04 -1.64 -13.90
CA SER A 232 12.28 -2.60 -14.97
C SER A 232 10.97 -3.21 -15.45
N LEU A 233 10.73 -3.17 -16.76
CA LEU A 233 9.58 -3.82 -17.38
C LEU A 233 9.94 -5.22 -17.89
N LEU A 234 8.91 -6.04 -18.07
CA LEU A 234 9.00 -7.37 -18.69
C LEU A 234 8.55 -7.33 -20.15
N PRO A 235 8.97 -8.27 -21.01
CA PRO A 235 8.42 -8.44 -22.37
C PRO A 235 6.89 -8.40 -22.43
N PHE A 236 6.19 -9.11 -21.54
CA PHE A 236 4.72 -9.17 -21.52
C PHE A 236 4.03 -7.92 -20.92
N THR A 237 4.75 -6.81 -20.71
CA THR A 237 4.09 -5.49 -20.65
C THR A 237 3.62 -5.01 -22.03
N PHE A 238 4.16 -5.58 -23.12
CA PHE A 238 3.85 -5.17 -24.49
C PHE A 238 2.34 -5.25 -24.81
N GLN A 239 1.68 -6.38 -24.53
CA GLN A 239 0.27 -6.56 -24.90
C GLN A 239 -0.67 -5.62 -24.12
N PRO A 240 -0.52 -5.42 -22.79
CA PRO A 240 -1.22 -4.35 -22.08
C PRO A 240 -0.94 -2.96 -22.65
N LEU A 241 0.33 -2.59 -22.91
CA LEU A 241 0.68 -1.28 -23.48
C LEU A 241 0.08 -1.09 -24.89
N GLN A 242 -0.02 -2.16 -25.68
CA GLN A 242 -0.68 -2.16 -26.99
C GLN A 242 -2.20 -1.94 -26.85
N ARG A 243 -2.87 -2.65 -25.93
CA ARG A 243 -4.30 -2.46 -25.61
C ARG A 243 -4.62 -1.03 -25.17
N LEU A 244 -3.68 -0.37 -24.49
CA LEU A 244 -3.77 1.03 -24.03
C LEU A 244 -3.41 2.06 -25.12
N GLY A 245 -2.87 1.64 -26.27
CA GLY A 245 -2.45 2.52 -27.36
C GLY A 245 -1.09 3.21 -27.16
N LEU A 246 -0.24 2.68 -26.26
CA LEU A 246 0.95 3.37 -25.77
C LEU A 246 2.28 2.99 -26.42
N ILE A 247 2.34 1.91 -27.21
CA ILE A 247 3.59 1.41 -27.82
C ILE A 247 4.35 2.49 -28.58
N GLU A 248 3.66 3.35 -29.35
CA GLU A 248 4.30 4.44 -30.08
C GLU A 248 4.80 5.59 -29.18
N LYS A 249 4.13 5.87 -28.05
CA LYS A 249 4.66 6.82 -27.06
C LYS A 249 5.90 6.25 -26.37
N MET A 250 5.88 4.95 -26.03
CA MET A 250 7.01 4.24 -25.41
C MET A 250 8.24 4.16 -26.33
N ARG A 251 8.04 3.85 -27.63
CA ARG A 251 9.11 3.81 -28.65
C ARG A 251 9.80 5.16 -28.87
N LYS A 252 9.10 6.27 -28.62
CA LYS A 252 9.57 7.66 -28.77
C LYS A 252 10.04 8.31 -27.46
N SER A 253 9.88 7.63 -26.33
CA SER A 253 10.28 8.14 -25.01
C SER A 253 11.79 8.08 -24.81
N ALA A 254 12.29 8.78 -23.78
CA ALA A 254 13.69 8.69 -23.34
C ALA A 254 14.02 7.36 -22.61
N PHE A 255 13.04 6.52 -22.30
CA PHE A 255 13.24 5.30 -21.53
C PHE A 255 14.20 4.32 -22.23
N ILE A 256 15.15 3.78 -21.47
CA ILE A 256 16.18 2.90 -22.01
C ILE A 256 15.53 1.60 -22.48
N LYS A 257 15.84 1.19 -23.71
CA LYS A 257 15.34 -0.07 -24.28
C LYS A 257 16.06 -1.25 -23.64
N LYS A 258 15.29 -2.22 -23.16
CA LYS A 258 15.76 -3.46 -22.54
C LYS A 258 15.46 -4.64 -23.45
N TYR A 259 16.50 -5.43 -23.74
CA TYR A 259 16.42 -6.64 -24.57
C TYR A 259 16.82 -7.92 -23.83
N SER A 260 17.30 -7.81 -22.59
CA SER A 260 17.90 -8.92 -21.84
C SER A 260 17.83 -8.74 -20.32
N VAL A 261 18.13 -9.84 -19.62
CA VAL A 261 18.46 -9.90 -18.18
C VAL A 261 19.80 -10.61 -18.04
N GLN A 262 20.59 -10.26 -17.03
CA GLN A 262 21.85 -10.92 -16.70
C GLN A 262 21.88 -11.30 -15.22
N PHE A 263 22.55 -12.40 -14.88
CA PHE A 263 22.75 -12.83 -13.49
C PHE A 263 24.24 -12.83 -13.16
N VAL A 264 24.60 -12.35 -11.97
CA VAL A 264 25.99 -12.33 -11.48
C VAL A 264 26.12 -13.21 -10.24
N SER A 265 27.02 -14.18 -10.29
CA SER A 265 27.29 -15.08 -9.15
C SER A 265 27.95 -14.34 -7.98
N PRO A 266 27.92 -14.90 -6.75
CA PRO A 266 28.64 -14.32 -5.60
C PRO A 266 30.15 -14.14 -5.81
N SER A 267 30.75 -14.85 -6.78
CA SER A 267 32.14 -14.66 -7.22
C SER A 267 32.37 -13.46 -8.14
N GLY A 268 31.33 -12.66 -8.43
CA GLY A 268 31.39 -11.51 -9.33
C GLY A 268 31.33 -11.86 -10.84
N LYS A 269 31.18 -13.14 -11.20
CA LYS A 269 31.12 -13.57 -12.59
C LYS A 269 29.71 -13.38 -13.16
N ALA A 270 29.59 -12.55 -14.18
CA ALA A 270 28.37 -12.37 -14.93
C ALA A 270 28.07 -13.56 -15.87
N SER A 271 26.79 -13.86 -16.07
CA SER A 271 26.31 -14.76 -17.12
C SER A 271 26.41 -14.11 -18.50
N GLN A 272 26.22 -14.89 -19.56
CA GLN A 272 25.80 -14.30 -20.83
C GLN A 272 24.42 -13.62 -20.64
N PRO A 273 24.11 -12.51 -21.34
CA PRO A 273 22.79 -11.90 -21.29
C PRO A 273 21.72 -12.84 -21.87
N PHE A 274 20.61 -12.98 -21.16
CA PHE A 274 19.45 -13.74 -21.60
C PHE A 274 18.58 -12.87 -22.50
N TYR A 275 18.88 -12.87 -23.81
CA TYR A 275 18.21 -12.04 -24.81
C TYR A 275 16.79 -12.53 -25.15
N PHE A 276 15.79 -11.67 -24.99
CA PHE A 276 14.38 -11.99 -25.26
C PHE A 276 14.10 -12.28 -26.74
N PHE A 277 14.87 -11.71 -27.66
CA PHE A 277 14.71 -11.91 -29.11
C PHE A 277 15.22 -13.27 -29.62
N THR A 278 15.72 -14.12 -28.72
CA THR A 278 15.91 -15.55 -29.00
C THR A 278 14.59 -16.33 -28.93
N ARG A 279 13.56 -15.76 -28.29
CA ARG A 279 12.26 -16.40 -28.02
C ARG A 279 11.08 -15.70 -28.70
N TYR A 280 11.11 -14.37 -28.83
CA TYR A 280 10.04 -13.58 -29.45
C TYR A 280 10.55 -12.67 -30.57
N ASP A 281 9.62 -12.13 -31.35
CA ASP A 281 9.92 -11.09 -32.33
C ASP A 281 10.59 -9.86 -31.69
N ARG A 282 11.64 -9.37 -32.36
CA ARG A 282 12.57 -8.35 -31.84
C ARG A 282 11.95 -6.97 -31.75
N ASP A 283 11.05 -6.63 -32.67
CA ASP A 283 10.49 -5.28 -32.79
C ASP A 283 9.17 -5.13 -32.02
N THR A 284 8.67 -6.22 -31.43
CA THR A 284 7.47 -6.27 -30.58
C THR A 284 7.81 -6.72 -29.15
N VAL A 285 7.50 -7.97 -28.78
CA VAL A 285 7.51 -8.45 -27.39
C VAL A 285 8.92 -8.49 -26.79
N ALA A 286 9.95 -8.81 -27.58
CA ALA A 286 11.33 -8.89 -27.08
C ALA A 286 11.99 -7.52 -26.80
N GLN A 287 11.33 -6.41 -27.13
CA GLN A 287 11.77 -5.07 -26.76
C GLN A 287 10.87 -4.51 -25.66
N THR A 288 11.42 -4.36 -24.46
CA THR A 288 10.75 -3.70 -23.33
C THR A 288 11.60 -2.51 -22.84
N TRP A 289 11.29 -1.91 -21.69
CA TRP A 289 11.92 -0.67 -21.24
C TRP A 289 12.37 -0.70 -19.77
N GLN A 290 13.36 0.13 -19.46
CA GLN A 290 13.68 0.59 -18.11
C GLN A 290 13.08 2.00 -17.96
N VAL A 291 12.08 2.16 -17.10
CA VAL A 291 11.25 3.38 -17.02
C VAL A 291 11.48 4.12 -15.72
N LEU A 292 11.64 5.45 -15.79
CA LEU A 292 11.57 6.28 -14.58
C LEU A 292 10.10 6.41 -14.20
N ARG A 293 9.71 5.81 -13.08
CA ARG A 293 8.30 5.64 -12.71
C ARG A 293 7.53 6.95 -12.51
N SER A 294 8.20 8.04 -12.14
CA SER A 294 7.59 9.37 -12.04
C SER A 294 7.06 9.91 -13.36
N GLU A 295 7.65 9.51 -14.48
CA GLU A 295 7.24 9.90 -15.83
C GLU A 295 6.34 8.85 -16.48
N PHE A 296 6.60 7.56 -16.22
CA PHE A 296 5.78 6.47 -16.76
C PHE A 296 4.37 6.48 -16.16
N ASP A 297 4.24 6.72 -14.85
CA ASP A 297 2.93 6.87 -14.20
C ASP A 297 2.19 8.12 -14.75
N VAL A 298 2.90 9.21 -15.08
CA VAL A 298 2.32 10.38 -15.79
C VAL A 298 1.83 10.01 -17.18
N MET A 299 2.66 9.34 -18.00
CA MET A 299 2.29 8.93 -19.36
C MET A 299 1.03 8.05 -19.38
N LEU A 300 0.88 7.16 -18.40
CA LEU A 300 -0.31 6.33 -18.23
C LEU A 300 -1.53 7.14 -17.79
N LEU A 301 -1.37 8.05 -16.83
CA LEU A 301 -2.46 8.87 -16.29
C LEU A 301 -2.98 9.89 -17.30
N ASP A 302 -2.08 10.50 -18.08
CA ASP A 302 -2.44 11.41 -19.17
C ASP A 302 -3.09 10.68 -20.34
N ASN A 303 -2.67 9.45 -20.65
CA ASN A 303 -3.37 8.61 -21.62
C ASN A 303 -4.80 8.27 -21.16
N ALA A 304 -5.04 8.07 -19.86
CA ALA A 304 -6.40 7.91 -19.34
C ALA A 304 -7.24 9.19 -19.50
N ARG A 305 -6.65 10.37 -19.26
CA ARG A 305 -7.30 11.68 -19.51
C ARG A 305 -7.63 11.89 -20.98
N GLU A 306 -6.69 11.57 -21.88
CA GLU A 306 -6.89 11.61 -23.35
C GLU A 306 -8.05 10.71 -23.82
N LYS A 307 -8.32 9.60 -23.11
CA LYS A 307 -9.49 8.74 -23.36
C LYS A 307 -10.78 9.20 -22.70
N GLY A 308 -10.77 10.31 -21.94
CA GLY A 308 -11.95 10.90 -21.32
C GLY A 308 -12.16 10.56 -19.84
N ALA A 309 -11.20 9.90 -19.17
CA ALA A 309 -11.30 9.67 -17.73
C ALA A 309 -11.13 10.98 -16.95
N SER A 310 -12.05 11.27 -16.04
CA SER A 310 -11.92 12.40 -15.11
C SER A 310 -10.95 12.04 -14.00
N VAL A 311 -9.80 12.72 -13.93
CA VAL A 311 -8.77 12.46 -12.92
C VAL A 311 -8.71 13.60 -11.90
N LYS A 312 -8.83 13.27 -10.61
CA LYS A 312 -8.57 14.20 -9.50
C LYS A 312 -7.35 13.73 -8.71
N GLU A 313 -6.25 14.47 -8.84
CA GLU A 313 -5.05 14.33 -8.02
C GLU A 313 -5.25 15.00 -6.65
N GLU A 314 -4.28 14.82 -5.74
CA GLU A 314 -4.29 15.37 -4.38
C GLU A 314 -5.61 15.11 -3.61
N THR A 315 -6.28 13.99 -3.92
CA THR A 315 -7.62 13.61 -3.45
C THR A 315 -7.56 12.23 -2.81
N THR A 316 -7.45 12.18 -1.49
CA THR A 316 -7.28 10.94 -0.72
C THR A 316 -8.65 10.32 -0.39
N VAL A 317 -8.91 9.10 -0.89
CA VAL A 317 -10.06 8.29 -0.44
C VAL A 317 -9.90 7.90 1.03
N LYS A 318 -10.94 8.11 1.85
CA LYS A 318 -10.92 7.84 3.29
C LYS A 318 -11.80 6.65 3.69
N GLU A 319 -12.93 6.46 3.03
CA GLU A 319 -13.96 5.48 3.40
C GLU A 319 -14.67 4.91 2.16
N LEU A 320 -15.00 3.60 2.18
CA LEU A 320 -15.92 2.97 1.24
C LEU A 320 -17.36 3.14 1.74
N MET A 321 -18.23 3.76 0.95
CA MET A 321 -19.65 3.90 1.26
C MET A 321 -20.38 2.59 0.96
N LYS A 322 -21.26 2.15 1.87
CA LYS A 322 -21.97 0.86 1.75
C LYS A 322 -23.45 1.00 2.06
N GLU A 323 -24.27 0.33 1.25
CA GLU A 323 -25.73 0.23 1.41
C GLU A 323 -26.12 -1.24 1.22
N GLY A 324 -26.86 -1.84 2.18
CA GLY A 324 -27.25 -3.25 2.10
C GLY A 324 -26.10 -4.27 2.08
N GLY A 325 -24.85 -3.84 2.35
CA GLY A 325 -23.63 -4.66 2.24
C GLY A 325 -22.82 -4.43 0.95
N ARG A 326 -23.47 -3.91 -0.09
CA ARG A 326 -22.86 -3.50 -1.37
C ARG A 326 -22.05 -2.21 -1.20
N VAL A 327 -20.92 -2.09 -1.90
CA VAL A 327 -20.18 -0.82 -2.05
C VAL A 327 -20.85 0.05 -3.12
N VAL A 328 -21.15 1.31 -2.78
CA VAL A 328 -21.92 2.24 -3.62
C VAL A 328 -21.17 3.53 -3.96
N GLY A 329 -19.90 3.62 -3.58
CA GLY A 329 -19.08 4.81 -3.74
C GLY A 329 -18.04 4.99 -2.64
N VAL A 330 -17.48 6.19 -2.55
CA VAL A 330 -16.45 6.55 -1.57
C VAL A 330 -16.62 7.96 -1.03
N ARG A 331 -16.15 8.15 0.21
CA ARG A 331 -15.91 9.48 0.79
C ARG A 331 -14.41 9.80 0.64
N ALA A 332 -14.10 10.88 -0.06
CA ALA A 332 -12.72 11.33 -0.29
C ALA A 332 -12.50 12.76 0.21
N GLN A 333 -11.25 13.10 0.50
CA GLN A 333 -10.83 14.40 0.99
C GLN A 333 -9.76 14.98 0.06
N ASP A 334 -9.96 16.22 -0.40
CA ASP A 334 -8.97 16.95 -1.19
C ASP A 334 -7.89 17.63 -0.31
N LYS A 335 -6.87 18.20 -0.96
CA LYS A 335 -5.80 18.98 -0.32
C LYS A 335 -6.29 20.14 0.55
N GLY A 336 -7.43 20.75 0.20
CA GLY A 336 -8.07 21.81 0.98
C GLY A 336 -8.80 21.30 2.23
N GLY A 337 -8.81 19.98 2.44
CA GLY A 337 -9.50 19.32 3.54
C GLY A 337 -10.99 19.09 3.26
N LYS A 338 -11.53 19.52 2.12
CA LYS A 338 -12.94 19.37 1.78
C LYS A 338 -13.25 17.90 1.55
N ILE A 339 -14.25 17.41 2.28
CA ILE A 339 -14.77 16.06 2.14
C ILE A 339 -15.87 16.07 1.07
N THR A 340 -15.80 15.14 0.13
CA THR A 340 -16.79 14.96 -0.94
C THR A 340 -17.18 13.48 -1.04
N GLU A 341 -18.48 13.22 -1.18
CA GLU A 341 -19.01 11.90 -1.50
C GLU A 341 -19.11 11.73 -3.02
N TYR A 342 -18.67 10.57 -3.50
CA TYR A 342 -18.69 10.18 -4.91
C TYR A 342 -19.38 8.82 -5.01
N ARG A 343 -20.35 8.69 -5.92
CA ARG A 343 -21.18 7.48 -6.06
C ARG A 343 -20.97 6.83 -7.42
N ALA A 344 -20.90 5.50 -7.41
CA ALA A 344 -20.76 4.66 -8.59
C ALA A 344 -21.36 3.28 -8.33
N PRO A 345 -21.92 2.59 -9.34
CA PRO A 345 -22.39 1.22 -9.18
C PRO A 345 -21.27 0.21 -8.91
N ILE A 346 -20.02 0.56 -9.26
CA ILE A 346 -18.80 -0.24 -9.11
C ILE A 346 -17.60 0.67 -8.77
N THR A 347 -16.78 0.24 -7.82
CA THR A 347 -15.50 0.86 -7.44
C THR A 347 -14.34 -0.09 -7.70
N LEU A 348 -13.26 0.40 -8.28
CA LEU A 348 -12.00 -0.33 -8.49
C LEU A 348 -10.97 0.16 -7.47
N ASP A 349 -10.47 -0.73 -6.63
CA ASP A 349 -9.32 -0.47 -5.77
C ASP A 349 -8.03 -0.79 -6.52
N CYS A 350 -7.33 0.27 -6.91
CA CYS A 350 -6.03 0.25 -7.57
C CYS A 350 -4.96 0.91 -6.68
N SER A 351 -5.16 0.94 -5.35
CA SER A 351 -4.42 1.82 -4.41
C SER A 351 -2.96 1.41 -4.15
N GLY A 352 -2.34 0.58 -4.98
CA GLY A 352 -0.99 0.07 -4.76
C GLY A 352 -0.87 -0.88 -3.56
N ARG A 353 0.35 -1.02 -3.04
CA ARG A 353 0.70 -1.91 -1.91
C ARG A 353 0.02 -1.55 -0.58
N GLU A 354 -0.62 -0.39 -0.51
CA GLU A 354 -1.50 0.02 0.59
C GLU A 354 -2.74 -0.87 0.68
N ALA A 355 -3.23 -1.39 -0.46
CA ALA A 355 -4.36 -2.30 -0.57
C ALA A 355 -5.57 -1.86 0.28
N PHE A 356 -6.03 -0.63 0.04
CA PHE A 356 -6.95 0.13 0.90
C PHE A 356 -8.16 -0.68 1.37
N SER A 357 -8.84 -1.34 0.42
CA SER A 357 -10.05 -2.12 0.68
C SER A 357 -9.72 -3.46 1.31
N ALA A 358 -8.65 -4.14 0.88
CA ALA A 358 -8.21 -5.41 1.45
C ALA A 358 -7.81 -5.26 2.93
N VAL A 359 -7.19 -4.13 3.31
CA VAL A 359 -6.88 -3.81 4.70
C VAL A 359 -8.17 -3.52 5.49
N ARG A 360 -9.07 -2.66 4.97
CA ARG A 360 -10.34 -2.33 5.65
C ARG A 360 -11.30 -3.50 5.81
N HIS A 361 -11.25 -4.49 4.92
CA HIS A 361 -12.05 -5.71 4.99
C HIS A 361 -11.34 -6.86 5.72
N ASN A 362 -10.12 -6.66 6.23
CA ASN A 362 -9.29 -7.72 6.83
C ASN A 362 -9.08 -8.93 5.90
N TRP A 363 -8.91 -8.66 4.60
CA TRP A 363 -8.63 -9.64 3.55
C TRP A 363 -7.14 -9.80 3.26
N ARG A 364 -6.28 -8.84 3.63
CA ARG A 364 -4.84 -8.93 3.41
C ARG A 364 -4.22 -10.06 4.24
N VAL A 365 -3.53 -10.98 3.57
CA VAL A 365 -2.80 -12.12 4.16
C VAL A 365 -1.37 -12.08 3.62
N GLY A 366 -0.37 -12.11 4.49
CA GLY A 366 1.04 -12.21 4.05
C GLY A 366 1.31 -13.53 3.34
N ASP A 367 2.28 -13.55 2.43
CA ASP A 367 2.75 -14.81 1.86
C ASP A 367 3.34 -15.73 2.97
N PRO A 368 3.23 -17.07 2.88
CA PRO A 368 3.71 -17.97 3.92
C PRO A 368 5.23 -17.93 4.17
N GLU A 369 6.04 -17.73 3.12
CA GLU A 369 7.51 -17.84 3.19
C GLU A 369 8.27 -16.60 2.64
N LEU A 370 7.65 -15.78 1.77
CA LEU A 370 8.33 -14.66 1.12
C LEU A 370 8.46 -13.43 2.04
N HIS A 371 9.35 -13.51 3.03
CA HIS A 371 9.64 -12.50 4.06
C HIS A 371 10.76 -11.49 3.67
N LYS A 372 10.81 -11.15 2.38
CA LYS A 372 11.87 -10.31 1.82
C LYS A 372 11.62 -8.82 2.09
N VAL A 373 12.70 -8.09 2.32
CA VAL A 373 12.73 -6.62 2.44
C VAL A 373 13.72 -6.06 1.43
N ALA A 374 13.61 -4.76 1.11
CA ALA A 374 14.52 -4.11 0.18
C ALA A 374 15.06 -2.78 0.71
N VAL A 375 16.31 -2.48 0.38
CA VAL A 375 17.00 -1.19 0.63
C VAL A 375 17.63 -0.71 -0.67
N TRP A 376 17.39 0.53 -1.08
CA TRP A 376 17.84 1.01 -2.41
C TRP A 376 18.06 2.52 -2.50
N THR A 377 18.79 2.93 -3.55
CA THR A 377 19.06 4.34 -3.88
C THR A 377 19.42 4.48 -5.37
N TYR A 378 19.86 5.68 -5.77
CA TYR A 378 20.21 6.03 -7.14
C TYR A 378 21.65 6.50 -7.26
N TYR A 379 22.28 6.20 -8.41
CA TYR A 379 23.60 6.67 -8.79
C TYR A 379 23.54 7.41 -10.13
N LYS A 380 24.37 8.43 -10.31
CA LYS A 380 24.59 9.09 -11.60
C LYS A 380 26.03 8.89 -12.05
N GLY A 381 26.27 8.53 -13.31
CA GLY A 381 27.61 8.22 -13.82
C GLY A 381 28.16 6.86 -13.38
N ALA A 382 27.30 5.95 -12.92
CA ALA A 382 27.70 4.57 -12.64
C ALA A 382 27.93 3.79 -13.95
N LYS A 383 28.77 2.77 -13.92
CA LYS A 383 29.18 1.98 -15.10
C LYS A 383 27.96 1.34 -15.77
N ARG A 384 27.93 1.39 -17.09
CA ARG A 384 26.89 0.76 -17.92
C ARG A 384 27.57 -0.13 -18.96
N ASP A 385 26.86 -1.16 -19.39
CA ASP A 385 27.18 -1.84 -20.63
C ASP A 385 26.78 -0.97 -21.83
N GLU A 386 27.34 -1.26 -23.00
CA GLU A 386 27.15 -0.44 -24.21
C GLU A 386 26.25 -1.11 -25.25
N GLY A 387 25.82 -0.34 -26.25
CA GLY A 387 25.07 -0.87 -27.39
C GLY A 387 23.72 -1.49 -27.00
N ILE A 388 23.53 -2.76 -27.32
CA ILE A 388 22.26 -3.48 -27.07
C ILE A 388 22.04 -3.79 -25.58
N ASP A 389 23.11 -3.88 -24.80
CA ASP A 389 23.08 -4.25 -23.39
C ASP A 389 22.99 -3.04 -22.45
N ALA A 390 22.98 -1.81 -22.98
CA ALA A 390 22.86 -0.57 -22.21
C ALA A 390 21.57 -0.46 -21.36
N GLY A 391 20.58 -1.29 -21.64
CA GLY A 391 19.35 -1.45 -20.85
C GLY A 391 19.20 -2.80 -20.15
N THR A 392 20.23 -3.63 -20.07
CA THR A 392 20.18 -4.94 -19.38
C THR A 392 19.81 -4.76 -17.91
N THR A 393 18.90 -5.58 -17.40
CA THR A 393 18.67 -5.68 -15.95
C THR A 393 19.63 -6.71 -15.38
N THR A 394 20.44 -6.32 -14.41
CA THR A 394 21.38 -7.26 -13.78
C THR A 394 20.95 -7.62 -12.36
N VAL A 395 20.92 -8.93 -12.08
CA VAL A 395 20.60 -9.53 -10.78
C VAL A 395 21.89 -10.11 -10.20
N ALA A 396 22.49 -9.41 -9.23
CA ALA A 396 23.76 -9.82 -8.62
C ALA A 396 23.54 -10.46 -7.25
N PHE A 397 23.78 -11.76 -7.13
CA PHE A 397 23.51 -12.51 -5.90
C PHE A 397 24.39 -12.05 -4.72
N VAL A 398 23.80 -12.02 -3.53
CA VAL A 398 24.51 -11.97 -2.24
C VAL A 398 24.31 -13.29 -1.48
N PRO A 399 25.04 -13.57 -0.38
CA PRO A 399 24.80 -14.74 0.46
C PRO A 399 23.33 -14.93 0.90
N GLU A 400 22.99 -16.16 1.32
CA GLU A 400 21.64 -16.53 1.77
C GLU A 400 20.54 -16.26 0.72
N LYS A 401 20.89 -16.33 -0.57
CA LYS A 401 19.99 -16.10 -1.72
C LYS A 401 19.33 -14.70 -1.72
N GLY A 402 19.93 -13.72 -1.07
CA GLY A 402 19.66 -12.32 -1.39
C GLY A 402 20.23 -11.93 -2.75
N TRP A 403 19.88 -10.75 -3.25
CA TRP A 403 20.37 -10.23 -4.53
C TRP A 403 20.28 -8.70 -4.60
N PHE A 404 21.12 -8.10 -5.42
CA PHE A 404 20.99 -6.72 -5.89
C PHE A 404 20.27 -6.68 -7.24
N TRP A 405 19.42 -5.68 -7.45
CA TRP A 405 19.11 -5.18 -8.78
C TRP A 405 20.10 -4.09 -9.20
N TYR A 406 20.38 -4.06 -10.49
CA TYR A 406 21.05 -2.96 -11.18
C TYR A 406 20.22 -2.64 -12.43
N ILE A 407 19.60 -1.45 -12.47
CA ILE A 407 18.64 -1.05 -13.50
C ILE A 407 19.10 0.28 -14.12
N PRO A 408 19.64 0.28 -15.35
CA PRO A 408 20.00 1.49 -16.07
C PRO A 408 18.76 2.28 -16.50
N LEU A 409 18.63 3.52 -16.01
CA LEU A 409 17.60 4.48 -16.43
C LEU A 409 18.21 5.52 -17.38
N HIS A 410 17.38 6.43 -17.88
CA HIS A 410 17.83 7.57 -18.70
C HIS A 410 18.51 8.65 -17.83
N ASP A 411 18.96 9.75 -18.45
CA ASP A 411 19.69 10.85 -17.78
C ASP A 411 20.93 10.45 -16.98
N ASP A 412 21.54 9.34 -17.41
CA ASP A 412 22.68 8.69 -16.77
C ASP A 412 22.43 8.26 -15.31
N ILE A 413 21.17 8.01 -14.95
CA ILE A 413 20.77 7.48 -13.64
C ILE A 413 20.74 5.94 -13.65
N VAL A 414 21.26 5.29 -12.62
CA VAL A 414 21.07 3.85 -12.34
C VAL A 414 20.34 3.69 -11.01
N SER A 415 19.29 2.87 -11.01
CA SER A 415 18.62 2.40 -9.79
C SER A 415 19.31 1.15 -9.28
N VAL A 416 19.72 1.16 -8.01
CA VAL A 416 20.46 0.05 -7.37
C VAL A 416 19.84 -0.26 -6.02
N GLY A 417 19.47 -1.52 -5.80
CA GLY A 417 18.77 -1.95 -4.59
C GLY A 417 19.10 -3.39 -4.20
N VAL A 418 19.25 -3.64 -2.90
CA VAL A 418 19.44 -4.99 -2.35
C VAL A 418 18.14 -5.53 -1.76
N VAL A 419 17.83 -6.78 -2.07
CA VAL A 419 16.68 -7.55 -1.60
C VAL A 419 17.18 -8.80 -0.91
N ALA A 420 16.80 -9.01 0.35
CA ALA A 420 17.08 -10.24 1.09
C ALA A 420 16.12 -10.39 2.27
N GLU A 421 16.34 -11.42 3.09
CA GLU A 421 15.70 -11.53 4.41
C GLU A 421 15.98 -10.29 5.24
N GLY A 422 14.95 -9.70 5.87
CA GLY A 422 15.16 -8.55 6.75
C GLY A 422 16.07 -8.85 7.94
N LYS A 423 16.18 -10.13 8.28
CA LYS A 423 17.11 -10.74 9.25
C LYS A 423 18.58 -10.61 8.82
N TYR A 424 18.86 -10.91 7.56
CA TYR A 424 20.18 -10.86 6.96
C TYR A 424 20.65 -9.41 6.81
N LEU A 425 19.77 -8.53 6.30
CA LEU A 425 20.11 -7.12 6.06
C LEU A 425 20.39 -6.33 7.35
N THR A 426 19.97 -6.82 8.52
CA THR A 426 20.26 -6.18 9.81
C THR A 426 21.10 -7.04 10.74
N ARG A 427 21.88 -7.96 10.17
CA ARG A 427 22.98 -8.61 10.90
C ARG A 427 23.89 -7.56 11.54
N ASP A 428 24.52 -7.95 12.64
CA ASP A 428 25.38 -7.10 13.48
C ASP A 428 24.68 -5.88 14.13
N GLY A 429 23.34 -5.86 14.11
CA GLY A 429 22.53 -4.80 14.74
C GLY A 429 22.40 -3.52 13.92
N VAL A 430 22.93 -3.50 12.69
CA VAL A 430 22.81 -2.37 11.75
C VAL A 430 21.36 -2.22 11.29
N LYS A 431 20.79 -1.02 11.44
CA LYS A 431 19.38 -0.74 11.05
C LYS A 431 19.20 0.46 10.12
N GLU A 432 20.21 1.32 10.01
CA GLU A 432 20.13 2.51 9.15
C GLU A 432 20.30 2.09 7.68
N PRO A 433 19.34 2.42 6.77
CA PRO A 433 19.36 1.94 5.39
C PRO A 433 20.66 2.20 4.64
N GLU A 434 21.25 3.39 4.82
CA GLU A 434 22.55 3.75 4.24
C GLU A 434 23.69 2.81 4.66
N GLN A 435 23.75 2.45 5.95
CA GLN A 435 24.81 1.59 6.49
C GLN A 435 24.65 0.15 6.02
N ILE A 436 23.42 -0.34 5.96
CA ILE A 436 23.09 -1.64 5.36
C ILE A 436 23.57 -1.66 3.91
N PHE A 437 23.14 -0.68 3.11
CA PHE A 437 23.40 -0.64 1.68
C PHE A 437 24.89 -0.53 1.36
N LYS A 438 25.63 0.36 2.05
CA LYS A 438 27.08 0.48 1.90
C LYS A 438 27.82 -0.81 2.27
N ARG A 439 27.40 -1.53 3.32
CA ARG A 439 27.97 -2.84 3.67
C ARG A 439 27.72 -3.88 2.58
N GLU A 440 26.50 -3.97 2.05
CA GLU A 440 26.19 -4.95 0.99
C GLU A 440 26.96 -4.65 -0.31
N ILE A 441 27.20 -3.37 -0.67
CA ILE A 441 28.06 -3.00 -1.79
C ILE A 441 29.47 -3.54 -1.57
N GLU A 442 30.08 -3.26 -0.41
CA GLU A 442 31.44 -3.69 -0.10
C GLU A 442 31.62 -5.23 -0.14
N GLN A 443 30.53 -5.98 0.06
CA GLN A 443 30.51 -7.45 0.03
C GLN A 443 30.13 -8.05 -1.32
N ASN A 444 29.75 -7.23 -2.32
CA ASN A 444 29.44 -7.69 -3.68
C ASN A 444 30.42 -7.07 -4.70
N LEU A 445 31.38 -7.87 -5.16
CA LEU A 445 32.49 -7.42 -6.01
C LEU A 445 32.02 -6.71 -7.29
N TRP A 446 30.99 -7.24 -7.96
CA TRP A 446 30.48 -6.69 -9.21
C TRP A 446 29.75 -5.37 -8.99
N ILE A 447 28.87 -5.30 -7.98
CA ILE A 447 28.16 -4.06 -7.65
C ILE A 447 29.15 -2.98 -7.23
N LYS A 448 30.15 -3.32 -6.41
CA LYS A 448 31.23 -2.41 -6.00
C LYS A 448 31.99 -1.83 -7.20
N GLU A 449 32.34 -2.67 -8.18
CA GLU A 449 32.97 -2.21 -9.42
C GLU A 449 32.02 -1.28 -10.21
N TYR A 450 30.77 -1.69 -10.42
CA TYR A 450 29.85 -0.98 -11.30
C TYR A 450 29.39 0.38 -10.74
N VAL A 451 29.31 0.54 -9.41
CA VAL A 451 29.02 1.86 -8.80
C VAL A 451 30.26 2.71 -8.55
N SER A 452 31.48 2.20 -8.75
CA SER A 452 32.73 2.85 -8.31
C SER A 452 32.99 4.24 -8.92
N CYS A 453 32.58 4.46 -10.18
CA CYS A 453 32.68 5.75 -10.86
C CYS A 453 31.43 6.64 -10.69
N GLY A 454 30.35 6.10 -10.13
CA GLY A 454 29.08 6.80 -9.98
C GLY A 454 28.98 7.59 -8.69
N THR A 455 28.31 8.75 -8.76
CA THR A 455 27.94 9.54 -7.57
C THR A 455 26.56 9.11 -7.09
N GLN A 456 26.45 8.62 -5.85
CA GLN A 456 25.16 8.35 -5.20
C GLN A 456 24.38 9.66 -4.99
N PHE A 457 23.09 9.65 -5.27
CA PHE A 457 22.21 10.81 -5.03
C PHE A 457 20.80 10.39 -4.57
N GLY A 458 20.08 11.34 -3.98
CA GLY A 458 18.80 11.08 -3.34
C GLY A 458 18.94 10.35 -1.99
N PRO A 459 17.81 9.99 -1.35
CA PRO A 459 17.84 9.27 -0.08
C PRO A 459 18.09 7.77 -0.27
N PHE A 460 18.39 7.09 0.84
CA PHE A 460 18.28 5.63 0.92
C PHE A 460 16.86 5.26 1.34
N TYR A 461 16.18 4.50 0.50
CA TYR A 461 14.84 4.00 0.75
C TYR A 461 14.91 2.62 1.40
N ILE A 462 13.89 2.29 2.19
CA ILE A 462 13.68 0.95 2.76
C ILE A 462 12.20 0.59 2.68
N THR A 463 11.91 -0.68 2.45
CA THR A 463 10.55 -1.24 2.56
C THR A 463 10.58 -2.43 3.51
N GLY A 464 9.54 -2.56 4.35
CA GLY A 464 9.29 -3.81 5.07
C GLY A 464 8.76 -4.90 4.14
N GLU A 465 8.38 -6.04 4.71
CA GLU A 465 7.86 -7.18 3.96
C GLU A 465 6.76 -6.78 2.97
N PHE A 466 6.95 -7.16 1.71
CA PHE A 466 6.11 -6.70 0.60
C PHE A 466 5.13 -7.73 0.07
N SER A 467 5.34 -9.01 0.38
CA SER A 467 4.60 -10.14 -0.21
C SER A 467 3.25 -10.35 0.48
N PHE A 468 2.14 -10.21 -0.24
CA PHE A 468 0.80 -10.46 0.29
C PHE A 468 -0.22 -10.80 -0.80
N HIS A 469 -1.33 -11.39 -0.34
CA HIS A 469 -2.49 -11.76 -1.12
C HIS A 469 -3.74 -11.19 -0.46
N SER A 470 -4.73 -10.76 -1.24
CA SER A 470 -6.08 -10.52 -0.74
C SER A 470 -6.87 -11.84 -0.76
N ARG A 471 -7.53 -12.18 0.36
CA ARG A 471 -8.45 -13.33 0.46
C ARG A 471 -9.51 -13.35 -0.64
N TYR A 472 -9.95 -12.17 -1.08
CA TYR A 472 -10.93 -12.03 -2.15
C TYR A 472 -10.53 -10.96 -3.15
N CYS A 473 -10.90 -11.10 -4.42
CA CYS A 473 -10.70 -10.05 -5.43
C CYS A 473 -11.74 -8.92 -5.33
N GLY A 474 -12.82 -9.09 -4.58
CA GLY A 474 -13.93 -8.14 -4.59
C GLY A 474 -15.14 -8.61 -3.79
N VAL A 475 -16.16 -7.75 -3.74
CA VAL A 475 -17.51 -7.98 -3.21
C VAL A 475 -18.47 -7.13 -4.05
N GLU A 476 -19.79 -7.21 -3.86
CA GLU A 476 -20.74 -6.47 -4.71
C GLU A 476 -20.43 -4.96 -4.72
N GLY A 477 -20.20 -4.41 -5.91
CA GLY A 477 -19.80 -3.01 -6.11
C GLY A 477 -18.32 -2.68 -5.85
N LEU A 478 -17.45 -3.66 -5.63
CA LEU A 478 -16.00 -3.47 -5.42
C LEU A 478 -15.13 -4.56 -6.09
N LEU A 479 -14.10 -4.15 -6.83
CA LEU A 479 -13.07 -5.02 -7.41
C LEU A 479 -11.65 -4.51 -7.09
N LEU A 480 -10.71 -5.40 -6.78
CA LEU A 480 -9.30 -5.10 -6.47
C LEU A 480 -8.41 -5.40 -7.68
N VAL A 481 -7.43 -4.53 -7.94
CA VAL A 481 -6.61 -4.53 -9.16
C VAL A 481 -5.15 -4.19 -8.86
N GLY A 482 -4.22 -4.83 -9.58
CA GLY A 482 -2.78 -4.69 -9.36
C GLY A 482 -2.35 -5.04 -7.94
N ASP A 483 -1.38 -4.31 -7.39
CA ASP A 483 -0.83 -4.52 -6.06
C ASP A 483 -1.89 -4.48 -4.94
N ALA A 484 -3.04 -3.82 -5.12
CA ALA A 484 -4.12 -3.83 -4.13
C ALA A 484 -4.76 -5.22 -3.96
N TYR A 485 -4.62 -6.08 -4.97
CA TYR A 485 -5.04 -7.49 -4.95
C TYR A 485 -3.93 -8.42 -4.46
N CYS A 486 -2.71 -8.29 -4.99
CA CYS A 486 -1.57 -9.14 -4.64
C CYS A 486 -0.24 -8.47 -5.01
N PHE A 487 0.78 -8.65 -4.17
CA PHE A 487 2.18 -8.38 -4.51
C PHE A 487 3.04 -9.60 -4.12
N LEU A 488 3.96 -10.00 -5.01
CA LEU A 488 4.85 -11.14 -4.80
C LEU A 488 6.27 -10.66 -4.42
N ASP A 489 7.19 -10.62 -5.38
CA ASP A 489 8.59 -10.27 -5.18
C ASP A 489 9.15 -9.56 -6.45
N PRO A 490 10.02 -8.55 -6.31
CA PRO A 490 10.56 -7.80 -7.45
C PRO A 490 11.60 -8.53 -8.29
N VAL A 491 12.09 -9.73 -7.92
CA VAL A 491 13.19 -10.45 -8.62
C VAL A 491 12.98 -10.60 -10.13
N PHE A 492 11.75 -10.89 -10.55
CA PHE A 492 11.40 -11.01 -11.97
C PHE A 492 10.65 -9.78 -12.50
N SER A 493 10.72 -8.64 -11.80
CA SER A 493 10.16 -7.35 -12.27
C SER A 493 8.67 -7.41 -12.68
N SER A 494 7.91 -8.34 -12.12
CA SER A 494 6.58 -8.70 -12.59
C SER A 494 5.46 -7.75 -12.15
N GLY A 495 5.69 -6.92 -11.12
CA GLY A 495 4.67 -6.05 -10.53
C GLY A 495 3.98 -5.11 -11.53
N VAL A 496 4.75 -4.35 -12.34
CA VAL A 496 4.16 -3.42 -13.33
C VAL A 496 3.45 -4.19 -14.45
N MET A 497 3.95 -5.36 -14.86
CA MET A 497 3.26 -6.24 -15.82
C MET A 497 1.92 -6.71 -15.28
N LEU A 498 1.88 -7.23 -14.04
CA LEU A 498 0.64 -7.66 -13.39
C LEU A 498 -0.31 -6.48 -13.17
N ALA A 499 0.18 -5.29 -12.81
CA ALA A 499 -0.63 -4.09 -12.66
C ALA A 499 -1.29 -3.64 -13.97
N LEU A 500 -0.54 -3.53 -15.07
CA LEU A 500 -1.09 -3.16 -16.38
C LEU A 500 -2.05 -4.23 -16.93
N LYS A 501 -1.69 -5.51 -16.79
CA LYS A 501 -2.50 -6.66 -17.23
C LYS A 501 -3.82 -6.74 -16.47
N SER A 502 -3.77 -6.69 -15.13
CA SER A 502 -4.98 -6.66 -14.29
C SER A 502 -5.81 -5.41 -14.54
N GLY A 503 -5.19 -4.23 -14.72
CA GLY A 503 -5.89 -2.99 -15.08
C GLY A 503 -6.69 -3.10 -16.38
N ALA A 504 -6.06 -3.60 -17.46
CA ALA A 504 -6.75 -3.82 -18.73
C ALA A 504 -7.88 -4.86 -18.61
N MET A 505 -7.60 -6.02 -17.99
CA MET A 505 -8.59 -7.08 -17.78
C MET A 505 -9.78 -6.64 -16.90
N ALA A 506 -9.52 -5.85 -15.86
CA ALA A 506 -10.57 -5.29 -15.00
C ALA A 506 -11.41 -4.27 -15.76
N GLY A 507 -10.80 -3.45 -16.62
CA GLY A 507 -11.51 -2.51 -17.48
C GLY A 507 -12.46 -3.22 -18.45
N ASP A 508 -12.00 -4.28 -19.12
CA ASP A 508 -12.85 -5.08 -20.01
C ASP A 508 -13.96 -5.82 -19.22
N ALA A 509 -13.65 -6.44 -18.08
CA ALA A 509 -14.65 -7.14 -17.25
C ALA A 509 -15.71 -6.19 -16.64
N VAL A 510 -15.32 -4.97 -16.25
CA VAL A 510 -16.25 -3.95 -15.75
C VAL A 510 -17.08 -3.33 -16.87
N HIS A 511 -16.56 -3.22 -18.09
CA HIS A 511 -17.36 -2.85 -19.27
C HIS A 511 -18.53 -3.82 -19.47
N GLU A 512 -18.28 -5.13 -19.46
CA GLU A 512 -19.32 -6.16 -19.55
C GLU A 512 -20.32 -6.13 -18.38
N ALA A 513 -19.86 -5.82 -17.17
CA ALA A 513 -20.72 -5.65 -15.99
C ALA A 513 -21.67 -4.44 -16.14
N LEU A 514 -21.17 -3.32 -16.69
CA LEU A 514 -21.96 -2.12 -16.96
C LEU A 514 -23.02 -2.35 -18.03
N LEU A 515 -22.68 -3.05 -19.13
CA LEU A 515 -23.64 -3.43 -20.17
C LEU A 515 -24.76 -4.33 -19.62
N ALA A 516 -24.40 -5.34 -18.81
CA ALA A 516 -25.35 -6.23 -18.16
C ALA A 516 -26.13 -5.57 -16.99
N ARG A 517 -25.67 -4.42 -16.50
CA ARG A 517 -26.10 -3.77 -15.23
C ARG A 517 -26.03 -4.69 -14.00
N ASP A 518 -25.13 -5.67 -14.06
CA ASP A 518 -24.92 -6.68 -13.02
C ASP A 518 -23.50 -6.54 -12.48
N PHE A 519 -23.41 -6.26 -11.18
CA PHE A 519 -22.18 -6.00 -10.44
C PHE A 519 -21.97 -7.04 -9.33
N SER A 520 -22.64 -8.18 -9.46
CA SER A 520 -22.46 -9.34 -8.59
C SER A 520 -20.99 -9.80 -8.58
N PRO A 521 -20.44 -10.19 -7.42
CA PRO A 521 -19.06 -10.68 -7.30
C PRO A 521 -18.71 -11.77 -8.33
N GLU A 522 -19.67 -12.66 -8.58
CA GLU A 522 -19.53 -13.87 -9.38
C GLU A 522 -19.13 -13.58 -10.83
N ARG A 523 -19.52 -12.43 -11.41
CA ARG A 523 -19.08 -12.01 -12.76
C ARG A 523 -17.57 -11.82 -12.88
N PHE A 524 -16.86 -11.60 -11.77
CA PHE A 524 -15.42 -11.38 -11.74
C PHE A 524 -14.63 -12.67 -11.46
N ALA A 525 -15.28 -13.84 -11.46
CA ALA A 525 -14.62 -15.14 -11.25
C ALA A 525 -13.60 -15.48 -12.35
N ASP A 526 -13.86 -15.13 -13.61
CA ASP A 526 -12.92 -15.34 -14.72
C ASP A 526 -11.69 -14.43 -14.62
N TYR A 527 -11.91 -13.17 -14.24
CA TYR A 527 -10.84 -12.21 -13.93
C TYR A 527 -9.95 -12.74 -12.79
N ALA A 528 -10.58 -13.17 -11.70
CA ALA A 528 -9.90 -13.76 -10.55
C ALA A 528 -9.10 -15.01 -10.94
N THR A 529 -9.72 -15.94 -11.66
CA THR A 529 -9.08 -17.22 -12.03
C THR A 529 -7.85 -16.98 -12.91
N LYS A 530 -7.96 -16.16 -13.96
CA LYS A 530 -6.83 -15.81 -14.83
C LYS A 530 -5.70 -15.08 -14.09
N LEU A 531 -6.01 -14.17 -13.15
CA LEU A 531 -4.96 -13.53 -12.36
C LEU A 531 -4.30 -14.50 -11.37
N ARG A 532 -5.08 -15.37 -10.71
CA ARG A 532 -4.56 -16.37 -9.77
C ARG A 532 -3.60 -17.34 -10.43
N GLU A 533 -3.93 -17.86 -11.62
CA GLU A 533 -3.01 -18.68 -12.42
C GLU A 533 -1.67 -17.96 -12.66
N GLY A 534 -1.73 -16.71 -13.14
CA GLY A 534 -0.54 -15.92 -13.43
C GLY A 534 0.31 -15.61 -12.20
N ILE A 535 -0.34 -15.29 -11.09
CA ILE A 535 0.29 -15.02 -9.80
C ILE A 535 0.92 -16.29 -9.24
N GLU A 536 0.24 -17.44 -9.27
CA GLU A 536 0.81 -18.69 -8.74
C GLU A 536 1.96 -19.22 -9.59
N ASN A 537 1.91 -19.11 -10.92
CA ASN A 537 3.03 -19.47 -11.79
C ASN A 537 4.27 -18.58 -11.49
N MET A 538 4.08 -17.27 -11.35
CA MET A 538 5.15 -16.36 -10.95
C MET A 538 5.66 -16.66 -9.52
N ARG A 539 4.76 -16.95 -8.58
CA ARG A 539 5.10 -17.28 -7.18
C ARG A 539 5.93 -18.55 -7.07
N LYS A 540 5.57 -19.62 -7.79
CA LYS A 540 6.37 -20.86 -7.86
C LYS A 540 7.78 -20.61 -8.36
N LEU A 541 7.93 -19.77 -9.39
CA LEU A 541 9.23 -19.39 -9.94
C LEU A 541 10.08 -18.61 -8.93
N VAL A 542 9.47 -17.70 -8.15
CA VAL A 542 10.14 -16.95 -7.08
C VAL A 542 10.57 -17.88 -5.94
N TYR A 543 9.75 -18.86 -5.56
CA TYR A 543 10.11 -19.89 -4.58
C TYR A 543 11.32 -20.73 -5.05
N ALA A 544 11.30 -21.16 -6.32
CA ALA A 544 12.44 -21.88 -6.92
C ALA A 544 13.71 -21.02 -6.89
N PHE A 545 13.65 -19.76 -7.32
CA PHE A 545 14.79 -18.84 -7.31
C PHE A 545 15.48 -18.74 -5.94
N TYR A 546 14.70 -18.57 -4.87
CA TYR A 546 15.22 -18.45 -3.51
C TYR A 546 15.67 -19.79 -2.89
N ASN A 547 15.36 -20.94 -3.49
CA ASN A 547 15.80 -22.23 -2.97
C ASN A 547 17.34 -22.39 -3.14
N PRO A 548 18.09 -22.80 -2.09
CA PRO A 548 19.54 -22.98 -2.16
C PRO A 548 19.99 -24.00 -3.22
N ASN A 549 19.19 -25.03 -3.49
CA ASN A 549 19.53 -26.16 -4.38
C ASN A 549 19.09 -25.93 -5.83
N PHE A 550 18.57 -24.75 -6.17
CA PHE A 550 18.07 -24.43 -7.50
C PHE A 550 18.96 -23.41 -8.21
N SER A 551 19.24 -23.68 -9.48
CA SER A 551 19.61 -22.66 -10.47
C SER A 551 18.92 -22.94 -11.80
N PHE A 552 18.60 -21.87 -12.54
CA PHE A 552 18.04 -21.99 -13.90
C PHE A 552 18.96 -22.76 -14.83
N ARG A 553 20.27 -22.64 -14.65
CA ARG A 553 21.26 -23.34 -15.47
C ARG A 553 21.19 -24.86 -15.25
N GLU A 554 21.20 -25.33 -14.00
CA GLU A 554 21.15 -26.78 -13.72
C GLU A 554 19.82 -27.39 -14.19
N LEU A 555 18.72 -26.64 -14.09
CA LEU A 555 17.43 -27.02 -14.67
C LEU A 555 17.53 -27.18 -16.20
N THR A 556 18.10 -26.21 -16.92
CA THR A 556 18.21 -26.29 -18.40
C THR A 556 19.32 -27.22 -18.89
N ASP A 557 20.38 -27.44 -18.11
CA ASP A 557 21.44 -28.40 -18.43
C ASP A 557 20.90 -29.85 -18.31
N LYS A 558 19.92 -30.10 -17.41
CA LYS A 558 19.23 -31.40 -17.24
C LYS A 558 18.01 -31.57 -18.14
N HIS A 559 17.21 -30.52 -18.33
CA HIS A 559 15.97 -30.50 -19.10
C HIS A 559 16.02 -29.41 -20.19
N PRO A 560 16.85 -29.56 -21.24
CA PRO A 560 17.12 -28.50 -22.22
C PRO A 560 15.91 -28.10 -23.06
N ASP A 561 14.91 -28.98 -23.21
CA ASP A 561 13.66 -28.69 -23.90
C ASP A 561 12.75 -27.71 -23.12
N LEU A 562 12.96 -27.57 -21.81
CA LEU A 562 12.21 -26.65 -20.94
C LEU A 562 12.81 -25.22 -20.89
N ALA A 563 13.94 -24.97 -21.55
CA ALA A 563 14.54 -23.62 -21.61
C ALA A 563 13.59 -22.57 -22.21
N GLY A 564 12.72 -22.98 -23.15
CA GLY A 564 11.65 -22.14 -23.68
C GLY A 564 10.60 -21.79 -22.62
N ASP A 565 10.13 -22.78 -21.84
CA ASP A 565 9.12 -22.56 -20.80
C ASP A 565 9.64 -21.72 -19.63
N VAL A 566 10.91 -21.89 -19.24
CA VAL A 566 11.61 -21.00 -18.30
C VAL A 566 11.60 -19.56 -18.81
N THR A 567 11.96 -19.36 -20.09
CA THR A 567 12.00 -18.04 -20.73
C THR A 567 10.61 -17.42 -20.80
N ASP A 568 9.58 -18.20 -21.11
CA ASP A 568 8.19 -17.75 -21.20
C ASP A 568 7.67 -17.25 -19.84
N CYS A 569 7.92 -18.01 -18.77
CA CYS A 569 7.52 -17.63 -17.42
C CYS A 569 8.27 -16.36 -16.93
N LEU A 570 9.59 -16.31 -17.10
CA LEU A 570 10.44 -15.16 -16.76
C LEU A 570 10.07 -13.89 -17.53
N SER A 571 9.63 -14.03 -18.79
CA SER A 571 9.22 -12.91 -19.65
C SER A 571 7.84 -12.36 -19.34
N GLY A 572 7.07 -13.06 -18.50
CA GLY A 572 5.74 -12.67 -18.05
C GLY A 572 4.57 -13.33 -18.77
N ASP A 573 4.79 -14.40 -19.55
CA ASP A 573 3.70 -15.19 -20.17
C ASP A 573 3.02 -16.13 -19.18
N VAL A 574 2.61 -15.57 -18.04
CA VAL A 574 2.30 -16.31 -16.81
C VAL A 574 1.03 -17.16 -16.85
N ASN A 575 0.25 -17.13 -17.94
CA ASN A 575 -0.99 -17.92 -18.08
C ASN A 575 -0.85 -19.14 -19.01
N LYS A 576 0.36 -19.47 -19.48
CA LYS A 576 0.60 -20.75 -20.12
C LYS A 576 0.50 -21.91 -19.12
N ASP A 577 0.28 -23.12 -19.66
CA ASP A 577 0.48 -24.35 -18.90
C ASP A 577 1.97 -24.59 -18.68
N PHE A 578 2.41 -24.42 -17.44
CA PHE A 578 3.77 -24.69 -16.98
C PHE A 578 3.88 -26.00 -16.18
N SER A 579 2.92 -26.91 -16.26
CA SER A 579 2.91 -28.15 -15.46
C SER A 579 4.20 -28.97 -15.65
N ARG A 580 4.71 -29.08 -16.89
CA ARG A 580 6.00 -29.73 -17.19
C ARG A 580 7.18 -29.06 -16.48
N LEU A 581 7.20 -27.72 -16.50
CA LEU A 581 8.23 -26.91 -15.84
C LEU A 581 8.18 -27.10 -14.32
N TRP A 582 6.98 -27.13 -13.72
CA TRP A 582 6.83 -27.34 -12.27
C TRP A 582 7.30 -28.74 -11.85
N THR A 583 6.92 -29.80 -12.57
CA THR A 583 7.42 -31.16 -12.30
C THR A 583 8.95 -31.27 -12.42
N ALA A 584 9.57 -30.58 -13.38
CA ALA A 584 11.03 -30.57 -13.48
C ALA A 584 11.70 -29.77 -12.35
N ILE A 585 11.07 -28.70 -11.86
CA ILE A 585 11.58 -27.90 -10.73
C ILE A 585 11.46 -28.66 -9.40
N GLU A 586 10.46 -29.52 -9.23
CA GLU A 586 10.30 -30.39 -8.04
C GLU A 586 11.50 -31.34 -7.81
N GLU A 587 12.33 -31.59 -8.82
CA GLU A 587 13.58 -32.35 -8.69
C GLU A 587 14.70 -31.57 -7.96
N PHE A 588 14.56 -30.25 -7.83
CA PHE A 588 15.58 -29.34 -7.26
C PHE A 588 15.06 -28.54 -6.06
N ALA A 589 13.77 -28.18 -6.04
CA ALA A 589 13.18 -27.28 -5.06
C ALA A 589 11.70 -27.61 -4.79
N ASP A 590 11.27 -27.42 -3.53
CA ASP A 590 9.85 -27.52 -3.16
C ASP A 590 9.01 -26.49 -3.93
N VAL A 591 8.13 -26.96 -4.81
CA VAL A 591 7.16 -26.11 -5.50
C VAL A 591 5.97 -25.85 -4.56
N PRO A 592 5.63 -24.58 -4.24
CA PRO A 592 4.56 -24.28 -3.30
C PRO A 592 3.19 -24.66 -3.88
N LYS A 593 2.31 -25.14 -3.00
CA LYS A 593 0.89 -25.34 -3.35
C LYS A 593 0.23 -23.99 -3.66
N PRO A 594 -0.74 -23.94 -4.60
CA PRO A 594 -1.55 -22.75 -4.86
C PRO A 594 -2.30 -22.29 -3.61
N LEU A 595 -2.43 -20.98 -3.43
CA LEU A 595 -3.18 -20.40 -2.33
C LEU A 595 -4.70 -20.36 -2.64
N PRO A 596 -5.56 -20.59 -1.63
CA PRO A 596 -7.01 -20.60 -1.80
C PRO A 596 -7.61 -19.17 -1.81
N TYR A 597 -6.81 -18.16 -2.13
CA TYR A 597 -7.16 -16.75 -2.02
C TYR A 597 -7.50 -16.13 -3.37
N GLY A 598 -8.27 -15.06 -3.32
CA GLY A 598 -8.43 -14.14 -4.43
C GLY A 598 -9.60 -14.41 -5.37
N GLN A 599 -10.50 -15.35 -5.05
CA GLN A 599 -11.82 -15.44 -5.71
C GLN A 599 -12.75 -14.30 -5.24
N PRO A 600 -13.86 -13.99 -5.93
CA PRO A 600 -14.83 -13.01 -5.44
C PRO A 600 -15.47 -13.46 -4.11
N LEU A 601 -15.78 -12.51 -3.21
CA LEU A 601 -16.59 -12.80 -2.02
C LEU A 601 -18.05 -12.91 -2.45
N ALA A 602 -18.52 -14.14 -2.64
CA ALA A 602 -19.90 -14.43 -3.04
C ALA A 602 -20.94 -13.85 -2.08
N ASN A 603 -22.09 -13.47 -2.61
CA ASN A 603 -23.16 -12.90 -1.81
C ASN A 603 -23.79 -13.97 -0.90
N ALA A 604 -23.84 -13.73 0.41
CA ALA A 604 -24.32 -14.71 1.41
C ALA A 604 -25.76 -15.22 1.15
N LYS A 605 -26.59 -14.46 0.42
CA LYS A 605 -27.93 -14.90 -0.02
C LYS A 605 -27.91 -16.08 -1.00
N ALA A 606 -26.81 -16.33 -1.71
CA ALA A 606 -26.69 -17.45 -2.65
C ALA A 606 -26.58 -18.82 -1.94
N GLN A 607 -26.25 -18.85 -0.64
CA GLN A 607 -26.14 -20.09 0.15
C GLN A 607 -27.45 -20.53 0.83
N MET A 608 -28.58 -19.85 0.54
CA MET A 608 -29.91 -20.18 1.07
C MET A 608 -30.92 -20.53 -0.03
N GLN A 609 -30.52 -21.38 -0.99
CA GLN A 609 -31.51 -22.22 -1.68
C GLN A 609 -31.72 -23.50 -0.85
N PRO A 610 -32.93 -23.75 -0.29
CA PRO A 610 -33.18 -25.00 0.38
C PRO A 610 -33.12 -26.14 -0.64
N ALA A 611 -32.37 -27.19 -0.31
CA ALA A 611 -32.36 -28.40 -1.12
C ALA A 611 -33.79 -28.92 -1.28
N GLN A 612 -34.28 -29.01 -2.53
CA GLN A 612 -35.55 -29.66 -2.81
C GLN A 612 -35.41 -31.14 -2.49
N VAL A 613 -35.97 -31.56 -1.36
CA VAL A 613 -36.13 -32.97 -1.03
C VAL A 613 -37.08 -33.58 -2.07
N PRO A 614 -36.68 -34.60 -2.84
CA PRO A 614 -37.58 -35.25 -3.77
C PRO A 614 -38.68 -35.98 -2.99
N LEU A 615 -39.92 -35.54 -3.20
CA LEU A 615 -41.10 -36.23 -2.71
C LEU A 615 -41.34 -37.48 -3.57
N ASN A 616 -40.87 -38.63 -3.09
CA ASN A 616 -41.24 -39.91 -3.65
C ASN A 616 -42.75 -40.16 -3.51
N ARG A 617 -43.42 -40.39 -4.64
CA ARG A 617 -44.57 -41.29 -4.79
C ARG A 617 -44.44 -42.02 -6.12
#